data_AF-A0A5B6WV72-F1
#
_entry.id   AF-A0A5B6WV72-F1
#
_cell.length_a   1.000
_cell.length_b   1.000
_cell.length_c   1.000
_cell.angle_alpha   90.00
_cell.angle_beta   90.00
_cell.angle_gamma   90.00
#
_symmetry.space_group_name_H-M   'P 1'
#
loop_
_entity.id
_entity.type
_entity.pdbx_description
1 polymer ?
#
loop_
_entity_poly.entity_id
_entity_poly.type
_entity_poly.pdbx_seq_one_letter_code
_entity_poly.pdbx_strand_id
1 'polypeptide(L)' 'MPLEGADGEGDFEISKNDIEYVTYTLVIKLLGRSIRYSMLHNKVCSLWKPFQSFRLMDVENGYFLAKFKNSKDFEKVLC' A
#
# COMPACT_ATOMS: atom_id res chain seq x y z
N MET A 1 -8.04 47.20 16.60
CA MET A 1 -7.53 46.16 15.69
C MET A 1 -6.70 45.18 16.52
N PRO A 2 -7.17 43.94 16.71
CA PRO A 2 -6.32 42.83 17.15
C PRO A 2 -6.29 41.69 16.12
N LEU A 3 -5.08 41.43 15.64
CA LEU A 3 -4.43 40.17 15.24
C LEU A 3 -5.28 39.04 14.64
N GLU A 4 -5.14 38.87 13.33
CA GLU A 4 -5.28 37.60 12.63
C GLU A 4 -4.35 36.53 13.23
N GLY A 5 -4.91 35.34 13.42
CA GLY A 5 -4.21 34.15 13.85
C GLY A 5 -5.20 33.00 13.92
N ALA A 6 -5.79 32.64 12.77
CA ALA A 6 -6.44 31.36 12.62
C ALA A 6 -5.35 30.33 12.30
N ASP A 7 -4.74 29.78 13.34
CA ASP A 7 -4.04 28.51 13.29
C ASP A 7 -5.07 27.41 13.06
N GLY A 8 -5.48 27.26 11.80
CA GLY A 8 -6.24 26.10 11.37
C GLY A 8 -5.38 24.86 11.48
N GLU A 9 -5.35 24.22 12.65
CA GLU A 9 -5.28 22.76 12.74
C GLU A 9 -6.55 22.21 12.08
N GLY A 10 -6.54 22.21 10.75
CA GLY A 10 -7.53 21.48 9.98
C GLY A 10 -7.24 20.01 10.20
N ASP A 11 -8.04 19.37 11.04
CA ASP A 11 -8.07 17.93 11.21
C ASP A 11 -8.04 17.27 9.82
N PHE A 12 -6.97 16.55 9.52
CA PHE A 12 -6.86 15.81 8.26
C PHE A 12 -7.85 14.64 8.32
N GLU A 13 -9.08 14.91 7.91
CA GLU A 13 -10.13 13.92 7.87
C GLU A 13 -9.93 13.03 6.64
N ILE A 14 -9.44 11.80 6.86
CA ILE A 14 -9.28 10.82 5.79
C ILE A 14 -10.67 10.53 5.22
N SER A 15 -10.93 10.94 3.98
CA SER A 15 -12.22 10.72 3.36
C SER A 15 -12.48 9.23 3.20
N LYS A 16 -13.74 8.80 3.34
CA LYS A 16 -14.16 7.42 3.06
C LYS A 16 -13.69 6.93 1.68
N ASN A 17 -13.64 7.84 0.70
CA ASN A 17 -13.16 7.55 -0.66
C ASN A 17 -11.63 7.27 -0.69
N ASP A 18 -10.86 7.88 0.22
CA ASP A 18 -9.43 7.59 0.38
C ASP A 18 -9.21 6.23 1.05
N ILE A 19 -10.11 5.82 1.95
CA ILE A 19 -10.09 4.48 2.56
C ILE A 19 -10.49 3.39 1.56
N GLU A 20 -11.46 3.67 0.69
CA GLU A 20 -11.82 2.75 -0.39
C GLU A 20 -10.61 2.46 -1.30
N TYR A 21 -9.73 3.44 -1.49
CA TYR A 21 -8.48 3.24 -2.23
C TYR A 21 -7.50 2.26 -1.55
N VAL A 22 -7.51 2.11 -0.23
CA VAL A 22 -6.60 1.18 0.49
C VAL A 22 -7.19 -0.20 0.74
N THR A 23 -8.44 -0.46 0.34
CA THR A 23 -9.02 -1.81 0.39
C THR A 23 -8.15 -2.83 -0.37
N TYR A 24 -8.02 -4.03 0.20
CA TYR A 24 -7.23 -5.15 -0.34
C TYR A 24 -5.75 -4.79 -0.64
N THR A 25 -5.11 -4.04 0.26
CA THR A 25 -3.71 -3.65 0.11
C THR A 25 -2.86 -4.24 1.25
N LEU A 26 -1.72 -4.85 0.89
CA LEU A 26 -0.72 -5.35 1.85
C LEU A 26 0.52 -4.47 1.82
N VAL A 27 1.05 -4.19 3.01
CA VAL A 27 2.37 -3.56 3.17
C VAL A 27 3.43 -4.64 3.22
N ILE A 28 4.42 -4.56 2.33
CA ILE A 28 5.58 -5.45 2.27
C ILE A 28 6.80 -4.66 2.69
N LYS A 29 7.55 -5.17 3.67
CA LYS A 29 8.86 -4.64 4.05
C LYS A 29 9.95 -5.56 3.54
N LEU A 30 10.84 -5.03 2.70
CA LEU A 30 12.03 -5.75 2.28
C LEU A 30 13.10 -5.67 3.39
N LEU A 31 13.49 -6.84 3.91
CA LEU A 31 14.54 -6.94 4.92
C LEU A 31 15.87 -7.35 4.27
N GLY A 32 16.96 -6.72 4.69
CA GLY A 32 18.31 -7.03 4.19
C GLY A 32 18.68 -6.24 2.94
N ARG A 33 19.22 -6.93 1.92
CA ARG A 33 19.72 -6.29 0.70
C ARG A 33 18.58 -5.81 -0.19
N SER A 34 18.70 -4.59 -0.72
CA SER A 34 17.80 -4.09 -1.75
C SER A 34 17.90 -4.96 -3.01
N ILE A 35 16.75 -5.24 -3.62
CA ILE A 35 16.65 -5.95 -4.90
C ILE A 35 15.87 -5.10 -5.89
N ARG A 36 16.07 -5.35 -7.18
CA ARG A 36 15.31 -4.65 -8.23
C ARG A 36 13.82 -4.93 -8.10
N TYR A 37 13.00 -3.92 -8.41
CA TYR A 37 11.53 -4.01 -8.40
C TYR A 37 11.01 -5.24 -9.17
N SER A 38 11.52 -5.50 -10.38
CA SER A 38 11.10 -6.66 -11.18
C SER A 38 11.39 -8.00 -10.50
N MET A 39 12.53 -8.10 -9.79
CA MET A 39 12.89 -9.29 -9.03
C MET A 39 11.98 -9.48 -7.81
N LEU A 40 11.69 -8.39 -7.09
CA LEU A 40 10.74 -8.41 -5.97
C LEU A 40 9.35 -8.83 -6.44
N HIS A 41 8.83 -8.18 -7.48
CA HIS A 41 7.53 -8.48 -8.07
C HIS A 41 7.42 -9.96 -8.48
N ASN A 42 8.43 -10.50 -9.17
CA ASN A 42 8.45 -11.90 -9.59
C ASN A 42 8.50 -12.87 -8.40
N LYS A 43 9.29 -12.55 -7.36
CA LYS A 43 9.35 -13.36 -6.13
C LYS A 43 8.02 -13.38 -5.41
N VAL A 44 7.41 -12.22 -5.20
CA VAL A 44 6.12 -12.08 -4.52
C VAL A 44 5.02 -12.79 -5.31
N CYS A 45 4.96 -12.60 -6.62
CA CYS A 45 3.99 -13.28 -7.49
C CYS A 45 4.16 -14.81 -7.46
N SER A 46 5.40 -15.30 -7.47
CA SER A 46 5.70 -16.74 -7.40
C SER A 46 5.40 -17.36 -6.03
N LEU A 47 5.55 -16.58 -4.94
CA LEU A 47 5.26 -17.00 -3.59
C LEU A 47 3.75 -17.13 -3.35
N TRP A 48 3.00 -16.09 -3.72
CA TRP A 48 1.57 -15.99 -3.44
C TRP A 48 0.67 -16.68 -4.46
N LYS A 49 1.13 -16.76 -5.72
CA LYS A 49 0.38 -17.33 -6.86
C LYS A 49 -1.07 -16.81 -6.88
N PRO A 50 -1.27 -15.49 -6.95
CA PRO A 50 -2.61 -14.92 -6.99
C PRO A 50 -3.33 -15.32 -8.28
N PHE A 51 -4.65 -15.40 -8.22
CA PHE A 51 -5.51 -15.68 -9.37
C PHE A 51 -5.46 -14.54 -10.39
N GLN A 52 -5.39 -13.29 -9.92
CA GLN A 52 -5.25 -12.11 -10.77
C GLN A 52 -3.94 -11.35 -10.52
N SER A 53 -3.52 -10.56 -11.50
CA SER A 53 -2.42 -9.62 -11.29
C SER A 53 -2.78 -8.58 -10.25
N PHE A 54 -1.80 -8.25 -9.41
CA PHE A 54 -1.88 -7.17 -8.42
C PHE A 54 -0.92 -6.04 -8.81
N ARG A 55 -1.14 -4.84 -8.28
CA ARG A 55 -0.24 -3.71 -8.47
C ARG A 55 0.74 -3.67 -7.31
N LEU A 56 2.05 -3.61 -7.60
CA LEU A 56 3.08 -3.35 -6.60
C LEU A 56 3.54 -1.89 -6.73
N MET A 57 3.55 -1.15 -5.63
CA MET A 57 3.92 0.27 -5.58
C MET A 57 5.05 0.45 -4.58
N ASP A 58 6.05 1.27 -4.92
CA ASP A 58 7.16 1.63 -4.03
C ASP A 58 6.75 2.84 -3.19
N VAL A 59 6.96 2.79 -1.87
CA VAL A 59 6.63 3.85 -0.89
C VAL A 59 7.88 4.38 -0.19
N GLU A 60 9.09 4.05 -0.70
CA GLU A 60 10.41 4.36 -0.13
C GLU A 60 10.83 3.50 1.08
N ASN A 61 12.10 3.62 1.47
CA ASN A 61 12.73 2.91 2.59
C ASN A 61 12.57 1.37 2.56
N GLY A 62 12.42 0.79 1.37
CA GLY A 62 12.21 -0.64 1.19
C GLY A 62 10.81 -1.11 1.58
N TYR A 63 9.85 -0.20 1.69
CA TYR A 63 8.43 -0.48 1.85
C TYR A 63 7.72 -0.47 0.50
N PHE A 64 6.82 -1.43 0.32
CA PHE A 64 6.04 -1.59 -0.89
C PHE A 64 4.58 -1.85 -0.55
N LEU A 65 3.67 -1.43 -1.42
CA LEU A 65 2.25 -1.75 -1.33
C LEU A 65 1.88 -2.72 -2.43
N ALA A 66 1.33 -3.87 -2.05
CA ALA A 66 0.68 -4.79 -2.97
C ALA A 66 -0.83 -4.59 -2.92
N LYS A 67 -1.40 -3.99 -3.96
CA LYS A 67 -2.84 -3.75 -4.11
C LYS A 67 -3.47 -4.80 -5.01
N PHE A 68 -4.39 -5.57 -4.45
CA PHE A 68 -5.12 -6.62 -5.14
C PHE A 68 -6.40 -6.08 -5.77
N LYS A 69 -6.89 -6.76 -6.81
CA LYS A 69 -8.12 -6.39 -7.52
C LYS A 69 -9.39 -6.92 -6.86
N ASN A 70 -9.27 -7.92 -5.99
CA ASN A 70 -10.40 -8.62 -5.39
C ASN A 70 -10.03 -9.14 -3.99
N SER A 71 -11.05 -9.37 -3.17
CA SER A 71 -10.89 -9.87 -1.81
C SER A 71 -10.34 -11.30 -1.77
N LYS A 72 -10.71 -12.17 -2.72
CA LYS A 72 -10.28 -13.58 -2.74
C LYS A 72 -8.77 -13.73 -2.82
N ASP A 73 -8.11 -12.95 -3.69
CA ASP A 73 -6.66 -12.94 -3.81
C ASP A 73 -6.00 -12.36 -2.56
N PHE A 74 -6.58 -11.31 -1.99
CA PHE A 74 -6.08 -10.70 -0.76
C PHE A 74 -6.17 -11.65 0.44
N GLU A 75 -7.34 -12.26 0.65
CA GLU A 75 -7.59 -13.25 1.71
C GLU A 75 -6.70 -14.49 1.54
N LYS A 76 -6.52 -14.97 0.31
CA LYS A 76 -5.61 -16.09 0.01
C LYS A 76 -4.18 -15.83 0.45
N VAL A 77 -3.72 -14.59 0.35
CA VAL A 77 -2.34 -14.21 0.71
C VAL A 77 -2.17 -14.02 2.22
N LEU A 78 -3.25 -13.77 2.95
CA LEU A 78 -3.25 -13.58 4.40
C LEU A 78 -3.29 -14.89 5.20
N CYS A 79 -3.83 -15.97 4.63
CA CYS A 79 -3.97 -17.29 5.24
C CYS A 79 -2.81 -18.23 4.88
#